data_AF-A0A8J8EK52-F1
#
_entry.id   AF-A0A8J8EK52-F1
#
_cell.length_a   1.000
_cell.length_b   1.000
_cell.length_c   1.000
_cell.angle_alpha   90.00
_cell.angle_beta   90.00
_cell.angle_gamma   90.00
#
_symmetry.space_group_name_H-M   'P 1'
#
loop_
_entity.id
_entity.type
_entity.pdbx_description
1 polymer ?
#
loop_
_entity_poly.entity_id
_entity_poly.type
_entity_poly.pdbx_seq_one_letter_code
_entity_poly.pdbx_strand_id
1 'polypeptide(L)' 'STSIKKLPVKRFMRRNFAVVTPKETAQDALEKILMNDQNLLPVVDEDRKLLGVITKKDIYRAYYHAIEDIYLW' A
#
# COMPACT_ATOMS: atom_id res chain seq x y z
N SER A 1 -11.76 22.79 23.89
CA SER A 1 -11.68 21.96 22.67
C SER A 1 -10.27 22.05 22.11
N THR A 2 -9.48 20.97 22.15
CA THR A 2 -8.15 20.97 21.52
C THR A 2 -8.36 20.81 20.02
N SER A 3 -8.08 21.86 19.25
CA SER A 3 -8.19 21.84 17.79
C SER A 3 -7.34 20.71 17.21
N ILE A 4 -7.92 19.92 16.29
CA ILE A 4 -7.23 18.84 15.57
C ILE A 4 -5.92 19.32 14.92
N LYS A 5 -5.86 20.59 14.52
CA LYS A 5 -4.69 21.25 13.93
C LYS A 5 -3.45 21.26 14.84
N LYS A 6 -3.62 21.09 16.15
CA LYS A 6 -2.52 21.10 17.15
C LYS A 6 -2.18 19.70 17.67
N LEU A 7 -2.89 18.66 17.23
CA LEU A 7 -2.65 17.30 17.69
C LEU A 7 -1.50 16.67 16.88
N PRO A 8 -0.55 15.98 17.53
CA PRO A 8 0.57 15.37 16.81
C PRO A 8 0.09 14.17 15.99
N VAL A 9 0.68 13.96 14.81
CA VAL A 9 0.34 12.86 13.88
C VAL A 9 0.38 11.49 14.54
N LYS A 10 1.31 11.27 15.49
CA LYS A 10 1.43 10.03 16.27
C LYS A 10 0.14 9.59 16.98
N ARG A 11 -0.81 10.51 17.18
CA ARG A 11 -2.13 10.22 17.77
C ARG A 11 -3.06 9.48 16.79
N PHE A 12 -2.85 9.64 15.49
CA PHE A 12 -3.66 9.05 14.43
C PHE A 12 -2.92 7.93 13.67
N MET A 13 -1.62 7.81 13.87
CA MET A 13 -0.77 6.82 13.21
C MET A 13 -1.13 5.38 13.61
N ARG A 14 -1.43 4.53 12.63
CA ARG A 14 -1.48 3.07 12.82
C ARG A 14 -0.05 2.55 13.00
N ARG A 15 0.20 1.78 14.07
CA ARG A 15 1.52 1.21 14.39
C ARG A 15 1.69 -0.23 13.90
N ASN A 16 0.63 -1.01 13.98
CA ASN A 16 0.58 -2.32 13.36
C ASN A 16 0.07 -2.11 11.92
N PHE A 17 1.01 -2.10 10.98
CA PHE A 17 0.75 -1.81 9.58
C PHE A 17 1.43 -2.88 8.74
N ALA A 18 0.65 -3.57 7.91
CA ALA A 18 1.20 -4.56 6.99
C ALA A 18 2.14 -3.88 5.99
N VAL A 19 3.19 -4.59 5.61
CA VAL A 19 4.20 -4.15 4.63
C VAL A 19 4.36 -5.23 3.57
N VAL A 20 4.97 -4.84 2.45
CA VAL A 20 5.40 -5.76 1.39
C VAL A 20 6.88 -5.59 1.11
N THR A 21 7.49 -6.62 0.53
CA THR A 21 8.85 -6.57 0.00
C THR A 21 8.83 -6.50 -1.54
N PRO A 22 9.90 -6.03 -2.19
CA PRO A 22 10.02 -6.05 -3.65
C PRO A 22 9.94 -7.45 -4.29
N LYS A 23 10.03 -8.52 -3.50
CA LYS A 23 9.94 -9.91 -3.98
C LYS A 23 8.49 -10.42 -4.07
N GLU A 24 7.54 -9.70 -3.48
CA GLU A 24 6.13 -10.05 -3.48
C GLU A 24 5.42 -9.53 -4.73
N THR A 25 4.39 -10.24 -5.17
CA THR A 25 3.62 -9.90 -6.36
C THR A 25 2.58 -8.80 -6.07
N ALA A 26 2.04 -8.22 -7.15
CA ALA A 26 0.91 -7.28 -7.05
C ALA A 26 -0.34 -7.95 -6.42
N GLN A 27 -0.51 -9.26 -6.61
CA GLN A 27 -1.57 -10.04 -5.99
C GLN A 27 -1.37 -10.14 -4.48
N ASP A 28 -0.17 -10.52 -4.03
CA ASP A 28 0.16 -10.60 -2.59
C ASP A 28 -0.09 -9.25 -1.89
N ALA A 29 0.32 -8.15 -2.54
CA ALA A 29 0.07 -6.81 -2.05
C ALA A 29 -1.43 -6.48 -1.95
N LEU A 30 -2.24 -6.87 -2.94
CA LEU A 30 -3.68 -6.66 -2.91
C LEU A 30 -4.36 -7.48 -1.82
N GLU A 31 -3.98 -8.74 -1.65
CA GLU A 31 -4.49 -9.61 -0.59
C GLU A 31 -4.18 -9.02 0.80
N LYS A 32 -2.95 -8.56 1.03
CA LYS A 32 -2.56 -7.87 2.27
C LYS A 32 -3.37 -6.58 2.50
N ILE A 33 -3.61 -5.77 1.47
CA ILE A 33 -4.45 -4.57 1.55
C ILE A 33 -5.86 -4.94 2.04
N LEU A 34 -6.47 -5.98 1.46
CA LEU A 34 -7.82 -6.42 1.78
C LEU A 34 -7.92 -7.03 3.19
N MET A 35 -6.98 -7.91 3.54
CA MET A 35 -6.96 -8.58 4.84
C MET A 35 -6.75 -7.62 6.02
N ASN A 36 -6.02 -6.53 5.80
CA ASN A 36 -5.65 -5.58 6.86
C ASN A 36 -6.49 -4.29 6.85
N ASP A 37 -7.51 -4.19 5.98
CA ASP A 37 -8.29 -2.95 5.78
C ASP A 37 -7.37 -1.72 5.62
N GLN A 38 -6.41 -1.84 4.69
CA GLN A 38 -5.43 -0.81 4.37
C GLN A 38 -5.65 -0.30 2.94
N ASN A 39 -5.36 0.98 2.68
CA ASN A 39 -5.39 1.55 1.32
C ASN A 39 -4.01 1.58 0.64
N LEU A 40 -2.97 1.26 1.40
CA LEU A 40 -1.58 1.49 1.08
C LEU A 40 -0.72 0.47 1.84
N LEU A 41 0.42 0.12 1.26
CA LEU A 41 1.47 -0.68 1.90
C LEU A 41 2.83 0.00 1.71
N PRO A 42 3.62 0.17 2.78
CA PRO A 42 5.04 0.41 2.68
C PRO A 42 5.72 -0.77 1.99
N VAL A 43 6.63 -0.45 1.08
CA VAL A 43 7.57 -1.40 0.50
C VAL A 43 8.86 -1.32 1.31
N VAL A 44 9.29 -2.43 1.89
CA VAL A 44 10.50 -2.49 2.73
C VAL A 44 11.49 -3.54 2.23
N ASP A 45 12.78 -3.34 2.52
CA ASP A 45 13.80 -4.37 2.30
C ASP A 45 13.84 -5.40 3.44
N GLU A 46 14.81 -6.32 3.37
CA GLU A 46 15.01 -7.39 4.35
C GLU A 46 15.33 -6.86 5.76
N ASP A 47 15.97 -5.69 5.85
CA ASP A 47 16.29 -4.99 7.11
C ASP A 47 15.12 -4.12 7.61
N ARG A 48 13.94 -4.21 6.96
CA ARG A 48 12.74 -3.41 7.21
C ARG A 48 12.94 -1.91 6.99
N LYS A 49 13.91 -1.51 6.18
CA LYS A 49 14.06 -0.12 5.75
C LYS A 49 13.02 0.19 4.68
N LEU A 50 12.39 1.36 4.80
CA LEU A 50 11.43 1.85 3.82
C LEU A 50 12.11 2.15 2.47
N LEU A 51 11.66 1.46 1.43
CA LEU A 51 12.08 1.69 0.05
C LEU A 51 11.09 2.57 -0.71
N GLY A 52 9.80 2.43 -0.41
CA GLY A 52 8.74 3.14 -1.12
C GLY A 52 7.36 2.78 -0.62
N VAL A 53 6.36 3.06 -1.44
CA VAL A 53 4.94 2.92 -1.09
C VAL A 53 4.18 2.45 -2.32
N ILE A 54 3.26 1.49 -2.14
CA ILE A 54 2.29 1.09 -3.15
C ILE A 54 0.87 1.31 -2.62
N THR A 55 -0.01 1.85 -3.46
CA THR A 55 -1.43 2.01 -3.11
C THR A 55 -2.30 1.01 -3.84
N LYS A 56 -3.50 0.77 -3.30
CA LYS A 56 -4.55 -0.02 -3.97
C LYS A 56 -4.84 0.49 -5.39
N LYS A 57 -4.77 1.82 -5.59
CA LYS A 57 -4.97 2.47 -6.91
C LYS A 57 -3.84 2.16 -7.89
N ASP A 58 -2.60 2.03 -7.42
CA ASP A 58 -1.46 1.68 -8.29
C ASP A 58 -1.60 0.27 -8.83
N ILE A 59 -2.02 -0.67 -7.98
CA ILE A 59 -2.27 -2.07 -8.37
C ILE A 59 -3.41 -2.14 -9.39
N TYR A 60 -4.53 -1.44 -9.14
CA TYR A 60 -5.65 -1.41 -10.08
C TYR A 60 -5.30 -0.82 -11.43
N ARG A 61 -4.50 0.26 -11.44
CA ARG A 61 -4.00 0.85 -12.69
C ARG A 61 -3.13 -0.15 -13.47
N ALA A 62 -2.26 -0.88 -12.79
CA ALA A 62 -1.42 -1.90 -13.41
C ALA A 62 -2.26 -3.04 -14.03
N TYR A 63 -3.28 -3.52 -13.32
CA TYR A 63 -4.20 -4.54 -13.86
C TYR A 63 -5.03 -4.02 -15.03
N TYR A 64 -5.50 -2.78 -14.97
CA TYR A 64 -6.25 -2.18 -16.07
C TYR A 64 -5.41 -2.11 -17.34
N HIS A 65 -4.17 -1.64 -17.26
CA HIS A 65 -3.26 -1.61 -18.40
C HIS A 65 -2.95 -3.01 -18.94
N ALA A 66 -2.69 -3.99 -18.06
CA ALA A 66 -2.47 -5.37 -18.49
C ALA A 66 -3.68 -5.96 -19.22
N ILE A 67 -4.90 -5.57 -18.82
CA ILE A 67 -6.15 -5.98 -19.47
C ILE A 67 -6.32 -5.28 -20.82
N GLU A 68 -6.12 -3.96 -20.91
CA GLU A 68 -6.16 -3.21 -22.18
C GLU A 68 -5.18 -3.80 -23.20
N ASP A 69 -3.96 -4.13 -22.75
CA ASP A 69 -2.93 -4.77 -23.56
C ASP A 69 -3.35 -6.17 -24.06
N ILE A 70 -4.31 -6.85 -23.41
CA ILE A 70 -4.81 -8.15 -23.89
C ILE A 70 -5.95 -7.97 -24.91
N TYR A 71 -6.81 -6.98 -24.71
CA TYR A 71 -8.01 -6.78 -25.54
C TYR A 71 -7.78 -5.93 -26.80
N LEU A 72 -6.69 -5.18 -26.88
CA LEU A 72 -6.34 -4.32 -28.01
C LEU A 72 -5.30 -4.94 -28.96
N TRP A 73 -5.05 -6.25 -28.85
CA TRP A 73 -4.24 -7.05 -29.78
C TRP A 73 -5.12 -7.86 -30.74
#